data_AF-A0A7S3WXQ1-F1
#
_entry.id   AF-A0A7S3WXQ1-F1
#
_cell.length_a   1.000
_cell.length_b   1.000
_cell.length_c   1.000
_cell.angle_alpha   90.00
_cell.angle_beta   90.00
_cell.angle_gamma   90.00
#
_symmetry.space_group_name_H-M   'P 1'
#
loop_
_entity.id
_entity.type
_entity.pdbx_description
1 polymer ?
#
loop_
_entity_poly.entity_id
_entity_poly.type
_entity_poly.pdbx_seq_one_letter_code
_entity_poly.pdbx_strand_id
1 'polypeptide(L)'
;TGGLSLAGPPIPTDGLNPGWISRQSNGFVYVAMEDDPGMLQAFRLGDDGDLQPVGPPVSSVGRHPCYCQLDTTGKWLFAANYTEGSVCVVPVRDDGSLGPATDSKHHQGGDLIDKELHDRQEGPHSH
;
A
#
# COMPACT_ATOMS: atom_id res chain seq x y z
N THR A 1 -28.70 15.46 7.21
CA THR A 1 -28.43 15.00 5.83
C THR A 1 -26.92 14.94 5.66
N GLY A 2 -26.33 13.74 5.70
CA GLY A 2 -24.87 13.55 5.71
C GLY A 2 -24.25 13.68 4.32
N GLY A 3 -24.14 14.92 3.82
CA GLY A 3 -23.49 15.19 2.54
C GLY A 3 -21.97 15.08 2.62
N LEU A 4 -21.33 14.64 1.53
CA LEU A 4 -19.89 14.72 1.36
C LEU A 4 -19.53 16.04 0.69
N SER A 5 -18.47 16.67 1.18
CA SER A 5 -17.84 17.83 0.56
C SER A 5 -16.33 17.61 0.49
N LEU A 6 -15.67 18.19 -0.51
CA LEU A 6 -14.22 18.20 -0.55
C LEU A 6 -13.69 18.99 0.65
N ALA A 7 -12.69 18.42 1.33
CA ALA A 7 -11.97 19.10 2.41
C ALA A 7 -10.96 20.14 1.87
N GLY A 8 -10.56 20.01 0.60
CA GLY A 8 -9.58 20.88 -0.04
C GLY A 8 -9.21 20.36 -1.44
N PRO A 9 -8.20 20.97 -2.09
CA PRO A 9 -7.61 20.41 -3.30
C PRO A 9 -6.92 19.05 -3.00
N PRO A 10 -6.72 18.19 -4.01
CA PRO A 10 -5.98 16.94 -3.83
C PRO A 10 -4.53 17.21 -3.37
N ILE A 11 -4.06 16.41 -2.43
CA ILE A 11 -2.65 16.39 -2.02
C ILE A 11 -1.92 15.34 -2.85
N PRO A 12 -0.83 15.70 -3.56
CA PRO A 12 -0.08 14.74 -4.37
C PRO A 12 0.71 13.78 -3.48
N THR A 13 0.83 12.54 -3.97
CA THR A 13 1.88 11.61 -3.53
C THR A 13 3.19 11.94 -4.25
N ASP A 14 4.29 11.45 -3.69
CA ASP A 14 5.62 11.57 -4.31
C ASP A 14 5.80 10.54 -5.44
N GLY A 15 4.96 9.50 -5.47
CA GLY A 15 4.77 8.57 -6.59
C GLY A 15 3.47 8.83 -7.36
N LEU A 16 3.14 7.94 -8.30
CA LEU A 16 1.94 8.01 -9.12
C LEU A 16 0.91 6.98 -8.63
N ASN A 17 -0.29 7.01 -9.22
CA ASN A 17 -1.31 5.96 -9.06
C ASN A 17 -1.66 5.54 -7.60
N PRO A 18 -2.03 6.46 -6.69
CA PRO A 18 -2.51 6.08 -5.35
C PRO A 18 -3.79 5.23 -5.46
N GLY A 19 -3.71 3.96 -5.07
CA GLY A 19 -4.80 2.97 -5.23
C GLY A 19 -5.48 2.59 -3.91
N TRP A 20 -4.76 2.67 -2.78
CA TRP A 20 -5.29 2.28 -1.47
C TRP A 20 -4.86 3.22 -0.35
N ILE A 21 -5.71 3.35 0.67
CA ILE A 21 -5.46 4.16 1.86
C ILE A 21 -5.79 3.40 3.14
N SER A 22 -4.88 3.45 4.11
CA SER A 22 -5.03 2.91 5.45
C SER A 22 -4.77 3.99 6.50
N ARG A 23 -5.62 4.09 7.53
CA ARG A 23 -5.51 5.14 8.56
C ARG A 23 -5.28 4.54 9.94
N GLN A 24 -4.34 5.13 10.67
CA GLN A 24 -4.12 4.88 12.09
C GLN A 24 -4.88 5.90 12.94
N SER A 25 -5.30 5.50 14.15
CA SER A 25 -6.11 6.35 15.05
C SER A 25 -5.38 7.60 15.56
N ASN A 26 -4.04 7.58 15.57
CA ASN A 26 -3.18 8.71 15.96
C ASN A 26 -2.99 9.76 14.86
N GLY A 27 -3.69 9.63 13.72
CA GLY A 27 -3.68 10.63 12.65
C GLY A 27 -2.67 10.36 11.53
N PHE A 28 -1.97 9.23 11.52
CA PHE A 28 -1.20 8.83 10.34
C PHE A 28 -2.04 8.10 9.30
N VAL A 29 -1.66 8.28 8.05
CA VAL A 29 -2.27 7.71 6.86
C VAL A 29 -1.18 7.07 6.03
N TYR A 30 -1.46 5.90 5.47
CA TYR A 30 -0.55 5.12 4.65
C TYR A 30 -1.21 4.87 3.31
N VAL A 31 -0.49 5.13 2.23
CA VAL A 31 -0.98 5.05 0.85
C VAL A 31 -0.18 3.99 0.11
N ALA A 32 -0.87 3.07 -0.54
CA ALA A 32 -0.27 2.18 -1.53
C ALA A 32 -0.39 2.83 -2.92
N MET A 33 0.73 2.89 -3.62
CA MET A 33 0.82 3.45 -4.96
C MET A 33 1.04 2.32 -5.95
N GLU A 34 0.07 2.12 -6.85
CA GLU A 34 0.06 1.09 -7.89
C GLU A 34 1.06 1.41 -9.01
N ASP A 35 2.33 1.57 -8.64
CA ASP A 35 3.45 1.84 -9.53
C ASP A 35 4.31 0.58 -9.77
N ASP A 36 5.17 0.67 -10.79
CA ASP A 36 6.29 -0.25 -11.03
C ASP A 36 7.60 0.58 -11.09
N PRO A 37 8.47 0.51 -10.07
CA PRO A 37 8.35 -0.32 -8.87
C PRO A 37 7.26 0.17 -7.91
N GLY A 38 6.69 -0.75 -7.12
CA GLY A 38 5.64 -0.47 -6.16
C GLY A 38 6.14 0.30 -4.94
N MET A 39 5.35 1.27 -4.49
CA MET A 39 5.73 2.22 -3.45
C MET A 39 4.63 2.40 -2.39
N LEU A 40 5.05 2.68 -1.16
CA LEU A 40 4.21 3.01 -0.01
C LEU A 40 4.62 4.37 0.54
N GLN A 41 3.66 5.24 0.87
CA GLN A 41 3.96 6.56 1.43
C GLN A 41 3.14 6.81 2.69
N ALA A 42 3.77 7.44 3.68
CA ALA A 42 3.13 7.87 4.92
C ALA A 42 2.81 9.36 4.88
N PHE A 43 1.69 9.73 5.48
CA PHE A 43 1.23 11.09 5.67
C PHE A 43 0.73 11.28 7.09
N ARG A 44 0.80 12.51 7.59
CA ARG A 44 0.06 12.99 8.76
C ARG A 44 -1.19 13.71 8.27
N LEU A 45 -2.34 13.32 8.81
CA LEU A 45 -3.62 13.98 8.60
C LEU A 45 -3.75 15.16 9.58
N GLY A 46 -3.89 16.36 9.02
CA GLY A 46 -4.22 17.56 9.77
C GLY A 46 -5.71 17.66 10.11
N ASP A 47 -6.06 18.53 11.04
CA ASP A 47 -7.43 18.72 11.52
C ASP A 47 -8.39 19.18 10.42
N ASP A 48 -7.87 19.93 9.44
CA ASP A 48 -8.63 20.44 8.29
C ASP A 48 -8.70 19.42 7.12
N GLY A 49 -8.20 18.20 7.32
CA GLY A 49 -8.17 17.14 6.30
C GLY A 49 -6.98 17.21 5.34
N ASP A 50 -6.04 18.13 5.57
CA ASP A 50 -4.78 18.22 4.83
C ASP A 50 -3.86 17.02 5.12
N LEU A 51 -3.03 16.64 4.17
CA LEU A 51 -2.08 15.54 4.29
C LEU A 51 -0.66 16.06 4.13
N GLN A 52 0.20 15.76 5.10
CA GLN A 52 1.60 16.17 5.09
C GLN A 52 2.49 14.93 5.02
N PRO A 53 3.34 14.76 3.99
CA PRO A 53 4.23 13.60 3.88
C PRO A 53 5.10 13.41 5.13
N VAL A 54 5.27 12.15 5.56
CA VAL A 54 6.09 11.77 6.72
C VAL A 54 7.21 10.85 6.25
N GLY A 55 8.35 11.46 5.94
CA GLY A 55 9.49 10.78 5.34
C GLY A 55 9.28 10.47 3.84
N PRO A 56 10.31 9.91 3.18
CA PRO A 56 10.19 9.52 1.78
C PRO A 56 9.31 8.27 1.62
N PRO A 57 8.73 8.04 0.43
CA PRO A 57 8.14 6.75 0.08
C PRO A 57 9.14 5.61 0.25
N VAL A 58 8.63 4.42 0.59
CA VAL A 58 9.41 3.18 0.69
C VAL A 58 8.92 2.17 -0.33
N SER A 59 9.82 1.34 -0.84
CA SER A 59 9.44 0.28 -1.78
C SER A 59 8.60 -0.80 -1.08
N SER A 60 7.55 -1.27 -1.76
CA SER A 60 6.79 -2.47 -1.36
C SER A 60 7.50 -3.77 -1.75
N VAL A 61 8.75 -3.67 -2.25
CA VAL A 61 9.57 -4.77 -2.79
C VAL A 61 8.79 -5.69 -3.74
N GLY A 62 7.89 -5.08 -4.50
CA GLY A 62 7.18 -5.69 -5.61
C GLY A 62 6.54 -4.64 -6.50
N ARG A 63 5.53 -5.04 -7.27
CA ARG A 63 4.90 -4.18 -8.29
C ARG A 63 3.40 -4.05 -8.09
N HIS A 64 2.91 -2.83 -8.35
CA HIS A 64 1.51 -2.44 -8.28
C HIS A 64 0.83 -2.87 -6.97
N PRO A 65 1.26 -2.35 -5.81
CA PRO A 65 0.60 -2.62 -4.54
C PRO A 65 -0.81 -2.04 -4.54
N CYS A 66 -1.81 -2.91 -4.53
CA CYS A 66 -3.23 -2.56 -4.64
C CYS A 66 -3.93 -2.47 -3.28
N TYR A 67 -3.27 -2.91 -2.21
CA TYR A 67 -3.83 -2.93 -0.86
C TYR A 67 -2.73 -2.74 0.17
N CYS A 68 -3.03 -2.01 1.25
CA CYS A 68 -2.19 -1.97 2.43
C CYS A 68 -3.01 -1.85 3.72
N GLN A 69 -2.55 -2.50 4.80
CA GLN A 69 -3.26 -2.53 6.08
C GLN A 69 -2.28 -2.63 7.25
N LEU A 70 -2.59 -1.87 8.30
CA LEU A 70 -1.84 -1.91 9.55
C LEU A 70 -2.18 -3.17 10.36
N ASP A 71 -1.20 -3.69 11.09
CA ASP A 71 -1.46 -4.64 12.17
C ASP A 71 -2.21 -3.96 13.33
N THR A 72 -2.70 -4.76 14.28
CA THR A 72 -3.48 -4.26 15.42
C THR A 72 -2.67 -3.36 16.35
N THR A 73 -1.35 -3.51 16.39
CA THR A 73 -0.46 -2.62 17.17
C THR A 73 -0.12 -1.34 16.41
N GLY A 74 -0.33 -1.32 15.10
CA GLY A 74 0.03 -0.24 14.19
C GLY A 74 1.54 -0.02 14.04
N LYS A 75 2.35 -1.03 14.37
CA LYS A 75 3.81 -1.03 14.21
C LYS A 75 4.25 -1.61 12.88
N TRP A 76 3.35 -2.27 12.16
CA TRP A 76 3.63 -2.95 10.91
C TRP A 76 2.56 -2.60 9.89
N LEU A 77 2.99 -2.31 8.67
CA LEU A 77 2.13 -2.12 7.53
C LEU A 77 2.39 -3.25 6.54
N PHE A 78 1.35 -4.01 6.22
CA PHE A 78 1.38 -5.05 5.19
C PHE A 78 0.91 -4.45 3.88
N ALA A 79 1.52 -4.85 2.77
CA ALA A 79 1.06 -4.48 1.43
C ALA A 79 1.01 -5.70 0.52
N ALA A 80 -0.04 -5.78 -0.30
CA ALA A 80 -0.22 -6.80 -1.32
C ALA A 80 0.14 -6.21 -2.69
N ASN A 81 1.14 -6.82 -3.35
CA ASN A 81 1.60 -6.47 -4.69
C ASN A 81 0.88 -7.33 -5.73
N TYR A 82 0.06 -6.70 -6.56
CA TYR A 82 -0.84 -7.40 -7.46
C TYR A 82 -0.09 -8.18 -8.54
N THR A 83 0.75 -7.51 -9.32
CA THR A 83 1.34 -8.09 -10.55
C THR A 83 2.33 -9.23 -10.29
N GLU A 84 3.04 -9.20 -9.17
CA GLU A 84 3.97 -10.26 -8.79
C GLU A 84 3.34 -11.32 -7.90
N GLY A 85 2.11 -11.10 -7.42
CA GLY A 85 1.48 -11.99 -6.45
C GLY A 85 2.32 -12.10 -5.17
N SER A 86 2.81 -10.97 -4.65
CA SER A 86 3.65 -10.94 -3.45
C SER A 86 3.02 -10.12 -2.34
N VAL A 87 3.42 -10.37 -1.10
CA VAL A 87 3.07 -9.55 0.07
C VAL A 87 4.36 -9.12 0.74
N CYS A 88 4.44 -7.88 1.20
CA CYS A 88 5.54 -7.40 2.02
C CYS A 88 5.06 -6.86 3.36
N VAL A 89 5.99 -6.72 4.31
CA VAL A 89 5.76 -6.01 5.57
C VAL A 89 6.85 -4.98 5.82
N VAL A 90 6.43 -3.73 6.05
CA VAL A 90 7.30 -2.61 6.41
C VAL A 90 7.02 -2.18 7.86
N PRO A 91 8.04 -1.79 8.63
CA PRO A 91 7.85 -1.26 9.97
C PRO A 91 7.35 0.19 9.90
N VAL A 92 6.48 0.54 10.84
CA VAL A 92 6.05 1.91 11.12
C VAL A 92 6.86 2.42 12.30
N ARG A 93 7.56 3.54 12.13
CA ARG A 93 8.35 4.18 13.20
C ARG A 93 7.45 5.01 14.11
N ASP A 94 7.95 5.36 15.28
CA ASP A 94 7.20 6.16 16.28
C ASP A 94 6.78 7.54 15.76
N ASP A 95 7.51 8.10 14.79
CA ASP A 95 7.19 9.36 14.11
C ASP A 95 6.16 9.22 12.98
N GLY A 96 5.69 7.99 12.71
CA GLY A 96 4.75 7.63 11.65
C GLY A 96 5.42 7.30 10.30
N SER A 97 6.72 7.52 10.15
CA SER A 97 7.43 7.21 8.91
C SER A 97 7.55 5.70 8.70
N LEU A 98 7.69 5.29 7.43
CA LEU A 98 7.90 3.89 7.08
C LEU A 98 9.39 3.55 7.01
N GLY A 99 9.75 2.37 7.49
CA GLY A 99 11.06 1.77 7.24
C GLY A 99 11.09 0.88 6.00
N PRO A 100 12.27 0.38 5.62
CA PRO A 100 12.39 -0.58 4.53
C PRO A 100 11.66 -1.89 4.88
N ALA A 101 11.20 -2.60 3.86
CA ALA A 101 10.57 -3.91 4.04
C ALA A 101 11.47 -4.85 4.85
N THR A 102 10.88 -5.49 5.85
CA THR A 102 11.56 -6.43 6.75
C THR A 102 11.37 -7.88 6.34
N ASP A 103 10.29 -8.18 5.62
CA ASP A 103 10.05 -9.46 4.99
C ASP A 103 9.18 -9.28 3.75
N SER A 104 9.31 -10.21 2.81
CA SER A 104 8.42 -10.32 1.66
C SER A 104 8.27 -11.77 1.21
N LYS A 105 7.06 -12.08 0.75
CA LYS A 105 6.71 -13.41 0.26
C LYS A 105 6.12 -13.30 -1.13
N HIS A 106 6.88 -13.75 -2.12
CA HIS A 106 6.39 -13.98 -3.46
C HIS A 106 5.67 -15.33 -3.51
N HIS A 107 4.42 -15.33 -3.97
CA HIS A 107 3.70 -16.56 -4.22
C HIS A 107 4.02 -17.03 -5.64
N GLN A 108 4.19 -18.33 -5.81
CA GLN A 108 4.30 -18.93 -7.13
C GLN A 108 2.97 -19.60 -7.46
N GLY A 109 2.50 -19.42 -8.69
CA GLY A 109 1.43 -20.27 -9.22
C GLY A 109 1.93 -21.71 -9.25
N GLY A 110 1.10 -22.66 -8.83
CA GLY A 110 1.47 -24.07 -8.84
C GLY A 110 1.30 -24.72 -10.22
N ASP A 111 1.86 -25.92 -10.38
CA ASP A 111 1.63 -26.85 -11.51
C ASP A 111 0.14 -27.26 -11.70
N LEU A 112 -0.76 -26.70 -10.88
CA LEU A 112 -2.20 -26.91 -10.85
C LEU A 112 -2.98 -25.89 -11.70
N ILE A 113 -2.32 -24.91 -12.32
CA ILE A 113 -2.93 -24.14 -13.40
C ILE A 113 -3.12 -25.12 -14.56
N ASP A 114 -4.38 -25.41 -14.88
CA ASP A 114 -4.74 -26.23 -16.04
C ASP A 114 -4.15 -25.56 -17.29
N LYS A 115 -3.23 -26.28 -17.94
CA LYS A 115 -2.48 -25.78 -19.09
C LYS A 115 -3.36 -25.42 -20.28
N GLU A 116 -4.58 -25.92 -20.31
CA GLU A 116 -5.57 -25.64 -21.35
C GLU A 116 -6.45 -24.42 -21.04
N LEU A 117 -6.41 -23.88 -19.80
CA LEU A 117 -7.16 -22.69 -19.36
C LEU A 117 -6.26 -21.45 -19.13
N HIS A 118 -5.06 -21.45 -19.73
CA HIS A 118 -4.03 -20.41 -19.57
C HIS A 118 -4.46 -19.01 -20.01
N ASP A 119 -5.55 -18.86 -20.77
CA ASP A 119 -6.04 -17.55 -21.24
C ASP A 119 -6.78 -16.74 -20.15
N ARG A 120 -7.05 -17.36 -18.98
CA ARG A 120 -7.80 -16.71 -17.90
C ARG A 120 -6.92 -16.17 -16.78
N GLN A 121 -5.77 -16.80 -16.49
CA GLN A 121 -4.88 -16.37 -15.40
C GLN A 121 -3.46 -16.97 -15.55
N GLU A 122 -2.44 -16.12 -15.59
CA GLU A 122 -1.04 -16.52 -15.80
C GLU A 122 -0.25 -16.75 -14.49
N GLY A 123 -0.74 -16.22 -13.36
CA GLY A 123 -0.05 -16.26 -12.06
C GLY A 123 -0.91 -15.77 -10.88
N PRO A 124 -0.38 -15.82 -9.64
CA PRO A 124 -1.07 -15.31 -8.47
C PRO A 124 -1.14 -13.78 -8.49
N HIS A 125 -2.23 -13.22 -7.97
CA HIS A 125 -2.42 -11.78 -7.79
C HIS A 125 -2.89 -11.51 -6.36
N SER A 126 -1.97 -11.08 -5.50
CA SER A 126 -2.28 -10.78 -4.10
C SER A 126 -3.12 -9.50 -4.04
N HIS A 127 -4.16 -9.52 -3.21
CA HIS A 127 -5.08 -8.41 -2.96
C HIS A 127 -5.61 -8.49 -1.52
#